data_AF-A0A969VTN4-F1
#
_entry.id   AF-A0A969VTN4-F1
#
_cell.length_a   1.000
_cell.length_b   1.000
_cell.length_c   1.000
_cell.angle_alpha   90.00
_cell.angle_beta   90.00
_cell.angle_gamma   90.00
#
_symmetry.space_group_name_H-M   'P 1'
#
loop_
_entity.id
_entity.type
_entity.pdbx_description
1 polymer ?
#
loop_
_entity_poly.entity_id
_entity_poly.type
_entity_poly.pdbx_seq_one_letter_code
_entity_poly.pdbx_strand_id
1 'polypeptide(L)'
;MAEQIKKLDDNNSIDQVEILEWIESLDGVVQNHGKVSAKVILEAIEKRAKELRVFYDPLPYSPYRNTIATEEQENYPGNLAIEEKITAILRWNALAMVMKSNEKYGEVGGHIASYASCAEIFEV
;
A
#
# COMPACT_ATOMS: atom_id res chain seq x y z
N MET A 1 -9.87 -15.71 3.96
CA MET A 1 -8.69 -16.58 4.15
C MET A 1 -8.95 -17.99 3.63
N ALA A 2 -9.99 -18.68 4.11
CA ALA A 2 -10.37 -20.02 3.64
C ALA A 2 -10.63 -20.13 2.12
N GLU A 3 -11.19 -19.10 1.47
CA GLU A 3 -11.41 -19.11 0.01
C GLU A 3 -10.13 -18.96 -0.83
N GLN A 4 -9.06 -18.34 -0.30
CA GLN A 4 -7.78 -18.22 -1.02
C GLN A 4 -6.96 -19.51 -0.95
N ILE A 5 -7.05 -20.23 0.18
CA ILE A 5 -6.42 -21.55 0.36
C ILE A 5 -7.06 -22.57 -0.59
N LYS A 6 -8.37 -22.51 -0.80
CA LYS A 6 -9.13 -23.41 -1.67
C LYS A 6 -8.74 -23.35 -3.16
N LYS A 7 -8.06 -22.29 -3.62
CA LYS A 7 -7.63 -22.12 -5.02
C LYS A 7 -6.24 -22.70 -5.33
N LEU A 8 -5.48 -23.16 -4.33
CA LEU A 8 -4.18 -23.81 -4.53
C LEU A 8 -4.29 -25.30 -4.86
N ASP A 9 -5.51 -25.85 -4.85
CA ASP A 9 -5.75 -27.28 -4.60
C ASP A 9 -6.51 -28.01 -5.73
N ASP A 10 -6.24 -27.67 -6.99
CA ASP A 10 -6.84 -28.40 -8.11
C ASP A 10 -6.03 -29.64 -8.54
N ASN A 11 -4.86 -29.94 -7.93
CA ASN A 11 -4.06 -31.12 -8.32
C ASN A 11 -2.90 -31.59 -7.40
N ASN A 12 -2.90 -31.35 -6.08
CA ASN A 12 -1.74 -31.79 -5.26
C ASN A 12 -2.09 -32.49 -3.94
N SER A 13 -1.26 -33.47 -3.57
CA SER A 13 -1.47 -34.43 -2.48
C SER A 13 -1.04 -33.96 -1.09
N ILE A 14 -0.93 -32.64 -0.87
CA ILE A 14 -0.53 -32.09 0.44
C ILE A 14 -1.79 -31.90 1.28
N ASP A 15 -1.78 -32.44 2.49
CA ASP A 15 -2.88 -32.26 3.43
C ASP A 15 -3.02 -30.78 3.81
N GLN A 16 -4.26 -30.30 3.87
CA GLN A 16 -4.57 -28.95 4.33
C GLN A 16 -4.05 -28.73 5.77
N VAL A 17 -3.98 -29.79 6.57
CA VAL A 17 -3.39 -29.75 7.92
C VAL A 17 -1.93 -29.32 7.87
N GLU A 18 -1.13 -29.88 6.98
CA GLU A 18 0.30 -29.54 6.87
C GLU A 18 0.48 -28.07 6.46
N ILE A 19 -0.31 -27.58 5.51
CA ILE A 19 -0.28 -26.15 5.11
C ILE A 19 -0.60 -25.25 6.30
N LEU A 20 -1.60 -25.62 7.11
CA LEU A 20 -1.98 -24.86 8.30
C LEU A 20 -0.86 -24.87 9.34
N GLU A 21 -0.20 -26.00 9.58
CA GLU A 21 0.93 -26.08 10.52
C GLU A 21 2.11 -25.18 10.11
N TRP A 22 2.40 -25.09 8.80
CA TRP A 22 3.43 -24.16 8.28
C TRP A 22 3.01 -22.69 8.45
N ILE A 23 1.74 -22.36 8.24
CA ILE A 23 1.20 -21.02 8.47
C ILE A 23 1.27 -20.66 9.96
N GLU A 24 0.81 -21.55 10.84
CA GLU A 24 0.88 -21.37 12.28
C GLU A 24 2.31 -21.23 12.78
N SER A 25 3.26 -21.96 12.19
CA SER A 25 4.69 -21.83 12.49
C SER A 25 5.22 -20.44 12.14
N LEU A 26 4.84 -19.90 10.97
CA LEU A 26 5.21 -18.54 10.58
C LEU A 26 4.58 -17.50 11.52
N ASP A 27 3.30 -17.67 11.87
CA ASP A 27 2.60 -16.81 12.81
C ASP A 27 3.29 -16.81 14.18
N GLY A 28 3.67 -17.99 14.68
CA GLY A 28 4.41 -18.15 15.93
C GLY A 28 5.77 -17.44 15.90
N VAL A 29 6.49 -17.48 14.78
CA VAL A 29 7.74 -16.74 14.61
C VAL A 29 7.50 -15.23 14.66
N VAL A 30 6.47 -14.74 13.96
CA VAL A 30 6.13 -13.30 13.96
C VAL A 30 5.74 -12.84 15.38
N GLN A 31 4.95 -13.63 16.10
CA GLN A 31 4.52 -13.31 17.46
C GLN A 31 5.69 -13.30 18.47
N ASN A 32 6.61 -14.25 18.38
CA ASN A 32 7.69 -14.39 19.36
C ASN A 32 8.95 -13.57 19.03
N HIS A 33 9.23 -13.33 17.76
CA HIS A 33 10.48 -12.71 17.29
C HIS A 33 10.28 -11.47 16.39
N GLY A 34 9.04 -11.15 16.03
CA GLY A 34 8.70 -9.98 15.23
C GLY A 34 8.90 -10.16 13.71
N LYS A 35 8.40 -9.18 12.95
CA LYS A 35 8.39 -9.19 11.47
C LYS A 35 9.80 -9.25 10.85
N VAL A 36 10.79 -8.60 11.48
CA VAL A 36 12.18 -8.56 10.99
C VAL A 36 12.81 -9.95 11.00
N SER A 37 12.64 -10.71 12.08
CA SER A 37 13.16 -12.08 12.18
C SER A 37 12.38 -13.05 11.29
N ALA A 38 11.07 -12.89 11.16
CA ALA A 38 10.26 -13.68 10.23
C ALA A 38 10.74 -13.51 8.78
N LYS A 39 11.13 -12.30 8.38
CA LYS A 39 11.72 -12.03 7.06
C LYS A 39 12.98 -12.87 6.82
N VAL A 40 13.87 -12.97 7.80
CA VAL A 40 15.10 -13.78 7.69
C VAL A 40 14.77 -15.26 7.43
N ILE A 41 13.75 -15.80 8.11
CA ILE A 41 13.30 -17.19 7.91
C ILE A 41 12.73 -17.37 6.50
N LEU A 42 11.88 -16.45 6.03
CA LEU A 42 11.32 -16.51 4.68
C LEU A 42 12.42 -16.44 3.61
N GLU A 43 13.42 -15.57 3.76
CA GLU A 43 14.58 -15.48 2.85
C GLU A 43 15.40 -16.78 2.86
N ALA A 44 15.58 -17.41 4.02
CA ALA A 44 16.28 -18.69 4.13
C ALA A 44 15.50 -19.83 3.44
N ILE A 45 14.18 -19.89 3.63
CA ILE A 45 13.29 -20.85 2.96
C ILE A 45 13.32 -20.63 1.45
N GLU A 46 13.21 -19.38 0.98
CA GLU A 46 13.25 -19.05 -0.44
C GLU A 46 14.58 -19.46 -1.07
N LYS A 47 15.71 -19.19 -0.38
CA LYS A 47 17.03 -19.64 -0.81
C LYS A 47 17.08 -21.17 -0.93
N ARG A 48 16.55 -21.89 0.06
CA ARG A 48 16.51 -23.36 0.03
C ARG A 48 15.62 -23.89 -1.09
N ALA A 49 14.47 -23.26 -1.34
CA ALA A 49 13.59 -23.62 -2.46
C ALA A 49 14.31 -23.46 -3.81
N LYS A 50 15.06 -22.37 -4.00
CA LYS A 50 15.90 -22.16 -5.20
C LYS A 50 16.95 -23.25 -5.38
N GLU A 51 17.64 -23.66 -4.31
CA GLU A 51 18.60 -24.77 -4.34
C GLU A 51 17.95 -26.11 -4.75
N LEU A 52 16.72 -26.34 -4.28
CA LEU A 52 15.90 -27.51 -4.61
C LEU A 52 15.22 -27.41 -5.98
N ARG A 53 15.41 -26.30 -6.71
CA ARG A 53 14.74 -26.01 -8.00
C ARG A 53 13.21 -25.99 -7.89
N VAL A 54 12.69 -25.62 -6.72
CA VAL A 54 11.27 -25.33 -6.51
C VAL A 54 11.04 -23.88 -6.90
N PHE A 55 10.49 -23.68 -8.09
CA PHE A 55 10.14 -22.35 -8.59
C PHE A 55 8.65 -22.12 -8.37
N TYR A 56 8.33 -20.93 -7.87
CA TYR A 56 6.96 -20.42 -7.80
C TYR A 56 6.95 -19.04 -8.44
N ASP A 57 5.80 -18.66 -9.00
CA ASP A 57 5.60 -17.33 -9.58
C ASP A 57 4.92 -16.42 -8.54
N PRO A 58 5.68 -15.65 -7.74
CA PRO A 58 5.09 -14.66 -6.86
C PRO A 58 4.31 -13.64 -7.69
N LEU A 59 3.21 -13.14 -7.13
CA LEU A 59 2.56 -11.97 -7.70
C LEU A 59 3.57 -10.80 -7.68
N PRO A 60 3.75 -10.07 -8.79
CA PRO A 60 4.74 -9.01 -8.89
C PRO A 60 4.33 -7.71 -8.15
N TYR A 61 3.36 -7.79 -7.24
CA TYR A 61 2.79 -6.65 -6.53
C TYR A 61 2.46 -7.01 -5.08
N SER A 62 2.58 -6.01 -4.20
CA SER A 62 2.05 -6.09 -2.85
C SER A 62 0.52 -6.02 -2.85
N PRO A 63 -0.15 -6.47 -1.78
CA PRO A 63 -1.60 -6.30 -1.65
C PRO A 63 -2.00 -4.84 -1.83
N TYR A 64 -3.17 -4.58 -2.42
CA TYR A 64 -3.69 -3.24 -2.68
C TYR A 64 -4.19 -2.58 -1.39
N ARG A 65 -3.24 -2.20 -0.54
CA ARG A 65 -3.41 -1.53 0.76
C ARG A 65 -2.15 -0.72 1.08
N ASN A 66 -2.22 0.14 2.09
CA ASN A 66 -1.09 0.95 2.52
C ASN A 66 0.10 0.08 2.98
N THR A 67 1.30 0.47 2.56
CA THR A 67 2.55 -0.21 2.94
C THR A 67 2.88 -0.03 4.42
N ILE A 68 2.57 1.13 4.99
CA ILE A 68 2.80 1.47 6.40
C ILE A 68 1.51 1.23 7.18
N ALA A 69 1.58 0.41 8.22
CA ALA A 69 0.43 0.13 9.09
C ALA A 69 0.16 1.31 10.04
N THR A 70 -1.06 1.44 10.56
CA THR A 70 -1.44 2.56 11.44
C THR A 70 -0.60 2.58 12.72
N GLU A 71 -0.25 1.42 13.26
CA GLU A 71 0.62 1.27 14.43
C GLU A 71 2.11 1.60 14.17
N GLU A 72 2.54 1.59 12.91
CA GLU A 72 3.90 1.96 12.46
C GLU A 72 3.97 3.42 11.99
N GLN A 73 2.82 4.10 11.88
CA GLN A 73 2.74 5.48 11.43
C GLN A 73 3.16 6.43 12.56
N GLU A 74 4.11 7.32 12.27
CA GLU A 74 4.54 8.34 13.22
C GLU A 74 3.47 9.42 13.41
N ASN A 75 3.57 10.13 14.54
CA ASN A 75 2.71 11.29 14.80
C ASN A 75 3.00 12.38 13.78
N TYR A 76 1.94 12.92 13.18
CA TYR A 76 2.07 14.02 12.24
C TYR A 76 2.60 15.28 12.95
N PRO A 77 3.69 15.90 12.45
CA PRO A 77 4.36 16.99 13.17
C PRO A 77 3.64 18.35 13.05
N GLY A 78 2.76 18.48 12.05
CA GLY A 78 2.10 19.73 11.70
C GLY A 78 0.77 19.98 12.43
N ASN A 79 0.08 21.05 12.04
CA ASN A 79 -1.26 21.37 12.53
C ASN A 79 -2.26 21.22 11.40
N LEU A 80 -2.88 20.03 11.33
CA LEU A 80 -3.83 19.67 10.29
C LEU A 80 -4.96 20.70 10.12
N ALA A 81 -5.48 21.26 11.21
CA ALA A 81 -6.58 22.24 11.12
C ALA A 81 -6.15 23.59 10.51
N ILE A 82 -4.87 23.97 10.62
CA ILE A 82 -4.33 25.16 9.96
C ILE A 82 -3.97 24.84 8.51
N GLU A 83 -3.32 23.71 8.28
CA GLU A 83 -2.91 23.25 6.95
C GLU A 83 -4.13 23.05 6.04
N GLU A 84 -5.18 22.38 6.51
CA GLU A 84 -6.45 22.23 5.77
C GLU A 84 -7.05 23.58 5.36
N LYS A 85 -6.99 24.60 6.23
CA LYS A 85 -7.47 25.95 5.89
C LYS A 85 -6.61 26.59 4.81
N ILE A 86 -5.30 26.44 4.89
CA ILE A 86 -4.35 26.97 3.91
C ILE A 86 -4.59 26.27 2.56
N THR A 87 -4.61 24.95 2.52
CA THR A 87 -4.88 24.15 1.31
C THR A 87 -6.23 24.50 0.68
N ALA A 88 -7.27 24.73 1.49
CA ALA A 88 -8.57 25.18 0.99
C ALA A 88 -8.49 26.57 0.33
N ILE A 89 -7.76 27.52 0.93
CA ILE A 89 -7.53 28.85 0.34
C ILE A 89 -6.75 28.73 -0.98
N LEU A 90 -5.72 27.89 -1.03
CA LEU A 90 -4.91 27.67 -2.23
C LEU A 90 -5.74 27.07 -3.37
N ARG A 91 -6.57 26.06 -3.08
CA ARG A 91 -7.53 25.49 -4.04
C ARG A 91 -8.51 26.52 -4.56
N TRP A 92 -9.06 27.35 -3.68
CA TRP A 92 -9.98 28.42 -4.07
C TRP A 92 -9.30 29.44 -4.99
N ASN A 93 -8.09 29.87 -4.63
CA ASN A 93 -7.32 30.81 -5.44
C ASN A 93 -6.97 30.22 -6.82
N ALA A 94 -6.55 28.94 -6.88
CA ALA A 94 -6.27 28.25 -8.13
C ALA A 94 -7.50 28.20 -9.04
N LEU A 95 -8.67 27.82 -8.50
CA LEU A 95 -9.95 27.86 -9.22
C LEU A 95 -10.27 29.28 -9.72
N ALA A 96 -10.18 30.27 -8.84
CA ALA A 96 -10.53 31.64 -9.16
C ALA A 96 -9.63 32.24 -10.27
N MET A 97 -8.33 31.93 -10.26
CA MET A 97 -7.40 32.36 -11.32
C MET A 97 -7.79 31.78 -12.68
N VAL A 98 -8.09 30.48 -12.74
CA VAL A 98 -8.48 29.83 -14.00
C VAL A 98 -9.83 30.35 -14.49
N MET A 99 -10.82 30.48 -13.61
CA MET A 99 -12.14 31.01 -13.97
C MET A 99 -12.05 32.43 -14.51
N LYS A 100 -11.31 33.33 -13.83
CA LYS A 100 -11.12 34.72 -14.29
C LYS A 100 -10.42 34.78 -15.65
N SER A 101 -9.44 33.91 -15.88
CA SER A 101 -8.75 33.84 -17.17
C SER A 101 -9.70 33.40 -18.29
N ASN A 102 -10.50 32.37 -18.04
CA ASN A 102 -11.48 31.87 -19.00
C ASN A 102 -12.60 32.88 -19.29
N GLU A 103 -13.06 33.61 -18.28
CA GLU A 103 -14.04 34.70 -18.46
C GLU A 103 -13.49 35.83 -19.35
N LYS A 104 -12.20 36.18 -19.18
CA LYS A 104 -11.58 37.30 -19.89
C LYS A 104 -11.09 36.97 -21.29
N TYR A 105 -10.62 35.74 -21.52
CA TYR A 105 -9.90 35.36 -22.73
C TYR A 105 -10.44 34.10 -23.42
N GLY A 106 -11.49 33.45 -22.89
CA GLY A 106 -12.30 32.39 -23.53
C GLY A 106 -11.61 31.05 -23.80
N GLU A 107 -10.38 31.07 -24.31
CA GLU A 107 -9.68 29.93 -24.91
C GLU A 107 -8.39 29.54 -24.18
N VAL A 108 -8.09 30.21 -23.05
CA VAL A 108 -6.85 29.94 -22.29
C VAL A 108 -6.90 28.56 -21.62
N GLY A 109 -8.09 28.11 -21.19
CA GLY A 109 -8.29 26.82 -20.53
C GLY A 109 -7.70 26.77 -19.12
N GLY A 110 -7.50 25.55 -18.60
CA GLY A 110 -6.84 25.31 -17.31
C GLY A 110 -7.31 24.03 -16.60
N HIS A 111 -6.36 23.20 -16.16
CA HIS A 111 -6.64 21.93 -15.50
C HIS A 111 -6.83 22.09 -13.98
N ILE A 112 -8.04 22.50 -13.58
CA ILE A 112 -8.41 22.64 -12.15
C ILE A 112 -8.40 21.28 -11.44
N ALA A 113 -8.95 20.25 -12.10
CA ALA A 113 -9.10 18.92 -11.52
C ALA A 113 -7.74 18.27 -11.17
N SER A 114 -6.72 18.51 -12.00
CA SER A 114 -5.38 17.97 -11.76
C SER A 114 -4.80 18.50 -10.45
N TYR A 115 -4.75 19.81 -10.25
CA TYR A 115 -4.26 20.39 -9.00
C TYR A 115 -5.14 19.98 -7.81
N ALA A 116 -6.47 20.00 -7.97
CA ALA A 116 -7.38 19.62 -6.90
C ALA A 116 -7.14 18.18 -6.38
N SER A 117 -6.76 17.25 -7.27
CA SER A 117 -6.52 15.84 -6.95
C SER A 117 -5.21 15.57 -6.21
N CYS A 118 -4.22 16.47 -6.31
CA CYS A 118 -2.90 16.29 -5.72
C CYS A 118 -2.51 17.40 -4.74
N ALA A 119 -3.44 18.30 -4.39
CA ALA A 119 -3.16 19.42 -3.50
C ALA A 119 -2.55 18.96 -2.17
N GLU A 120 -3.15 17.99 -1.48
CA GLU A 120 -2.57 17.47 -0.22
C GLU A 120 -1.16 16.91 -0.39
N ILE A 121 -0.81 16.33 -1.55
CA ILE A 121 0.53 15.80 -1.78
C ILE A 121 1.57 16.93 -1.89
N PHE A 122 1.17 18.11 -2.35
CA PHE A 122 2.06 19.27 -2.48
C PHE A 122 2.18 20.09 -1.19
N GLU A 123 1.15 20.08 -0.34
CA GLU A 123 1.13 20.88 0.88
C GLU A 123 1.67 20.14 2.13
N VAL A 124 1.87 18.82 2.05
CA VAL A 124 2.39 17.94 3.12
C VAL A 124 3.92 17.88 3.12
#